data_AF-A0A355TZN8-F1
#
_entry.id   AF-A0A355TZN8-F1
#
_cell.length_a   1.000
_cell.length_b   1.000
_cell.length_c   1.000
_cell.angle_alpha   90.00
_cell.angle_beta   90.00
_cell.angle_gamma   90.00
#
_symmetry.space_group_name_H-M   'P 1'
#
loop_
_entity.id
_entity.type
_entity.pdbx_description
1 polymer ?
#
loop_
_entity_poly.entity_id
_entity_poly.type
_entity_poly.pdbx_seq_one_letter_code
_entity_poly.pdbx_strand_id
1 'polypeptide(L)'
;VLIVLRAKIIRKNRKKLFETRDNKKRIIYIYRYAMQINNITEGFIPIEVQNLVNEAKYSNHIMSEKSVKIVKSYAEHERKELYKMTSGIKRLYYKYIKAY
;
A
#
# COMPACT_ATOMS: atom_id res chain seq x y z
N VAL A 1 10.99 -20.40 -14.63
CA VAL A 1 10.07 -21.06 -13.67
C VAL A 1 10.15 -20.46 -12.26
N LEU A 2 11.33 -20.39 -11.63
CA LEU A 2 11.50 -19.88 -10.25
C LEU A 2 11.04 -18.43 -10.03
N ILE A 3 11.28 -17.53 -10.99
CA ILE A 3 10.90 -16.10 -10.90
C ILE A 3 9.37 -15.93 -10.81
N VAL A 4 8.62 -16.71 -11.60
CA VAL A 4 7.15 -16.67 -11.62
C VAL A 4 6.57 -17.22 -10.32
N LEU A 5 7.17 -18.29 -9.79
CA LEU A 5 6.77 -18.86 -8.50
C LEU A 5 6.99 -17.88 -7.35
N ARG A 6 8.16 -17.22 -7.33
CA ARG A 6 8.50 -16.18 -6.35
C ARG A 6 7.52 -15.01 -6.40
N ALA A 7 7.17 -14.53 -7.59
CA ALA A 7 6.19 -13.47 -7.77
C ALA A 7 4.80 -13.87 -7.24
N LYS A 8 4.36 -15.11 -7.49
CA LYS A 8 3.07 -15.65 -7.01
C LYS A 8 3.02 -15.72 -5.47
N ILE A 9 4.10 -16.18 -4.82
CA ILE A 9 4.20 -16.26 -3.36
C ILE A 9 4.19 -14.86 -2.73
N ILE A 10 4.97 -13.94 -3.29
CA ILE A 10 5.00 -12.55 -2.82
C ILE A 10 3.58 -11.97 -2.88
N ARG A 11 2.90 -12.10 -4.02
CA ARG A 11 1.53 -11.59 -4.19
C ARG A 11 0.53 -12.21 -3.20
N LYS A 12 0.60 -13.52 -2.99
CA LYS A 12 -0.24 -14.20 -1.98
C LYS A 12 0.00 -13.65 -0.57
N ASN A 13 1.25 -13.41 -0.20
CA ASN A 13 1.61 -12.84 1.10
C ASN A 13 1.17 -11.38 1.23
N ARG A 14 1.29 -10.56 0.17
CA ARG A 14 0.80 -9.18 0.14
C ARG A 14 -0.72 -9.14 0.33
N LYS A 15 -1.47 -9.97 -0.40
CA LYS A 15 -2.93 -10.09 -0.26
C LYS A 15 -3.35 -10.45 1.17
N LYS A 16 -2.65 -11.42 1.80
CA LYS A 16 -2.91 -11.81 3.18
C LYS A 16 -2.71 -10.66 4.18
N LEU A 17 -1.71 -9.79 3.95
CA LEU A 17 -1.46 -8.62 4.80
C LEU A 17 -2.52 -7.53 4.62
N PHE A 18 -3.11 -7.42 3.43
CA PHE A 18 -4.24 -6.52 3.15
C PHE A 18 -5.54 -6.95 3.83
N GLU A 19 -5.70 -8.25 4.03
CA GLU A 19 -6.93 -8.90 4.51
C GLU A 19 -6.82 -9.39 5.97
N THR A 20 -5.74 -9.05 6.68
CA THR A 20 -5.55 -9.51 8.07
C THR A 20 -6.59 -8.90 9.01
N ARG A 21 -6.98 -9.58 10.09
CA ARG A 21 -7.98 -9.04 11.04
C ARG A 21 -7.46 -7.87 11.89
N ASP A 22 -6.15 -7.65 11.90
CA ASP A 22 -5.48 -6.59 12.64
C ASP A 22 -5.38 -5.30 11.81
N ASN A 23 -6.25 -4.34 12.15
CA ASN A 23 -6.32 -3.06 11.45
C ASN A 23 -5.07 -2.19 11.60
N LYS A 24 -4.30 -2.31 12.70
CA LYS A 24 -3.02 -1.59 12.84
C LYS A 24 -2.02 -2.10 11.82
N LYS A 25 -1.89 -3.43 11.74
CA LYS A 25 -1.01 -4.07 10.75
C LYS A 25 -1.43 -3.73 9.32
N ARG A 26 -2.74 -3.69 9.02
CA ARG A 26 -3.26 -3.27 7.71
C ARG A 26 -2.84 -1.84 7.38
N ILE A 27 -3.08 -0.89 8.28
CA ILE A 27 -2.72 0.53 8.07
C ILE A 27 -1.23 0.68 7.80
N ILE A 28 -0.37 0.08 8.64
CA ILE A 28 1.09 0.14 8.48
C ILE A 28 1.51 -0.47 7.13
N TYR A 29 0.93 -1.59 6.74
CA TYR A 29 1.27 -2.26 5.50
C TYR A 29 0.85 -1.47 4.26
N ILE A 30 -0.39 -0.97 4.25
CA ILE A 30 -0.93 -0.13 3.18
C ILE A 30 -0.07 1.12 3.02
N TYR A 31 0.24 1.80 4.12
CA TYR A 31 1.09 2.99 4.12
C TYR A 31 2.49 2.71 3.59
N ARG A 32 3.13 1.61 4.02
CA ARG A 32 4.45 1.21 3.49
C ARG A 32 4.44 1.00 1.98
N TYR A 33 3.38 0.42 1.43
CA TYR A 33 3.24 0.32 -0.01
C TYR A 33 3.05 1.69 -0.66
N ALA A 34 2.19 2.54 -0.09
CA ALA A 34 1.96 3.89 -0.62
C ALA A 34 3.27 4.68 -0.67
N MET A 35 4.11 4.59 0.37
CA MET A 35 5.45 5.18 0.39
C MET A 35 6.38 4.66 -0.72
N GLN A 36 6.33 3.37 -1.04
CA GLN A 36 7.12 2.81 -2.15
C GLN A 36 6.70 3.35 -3.53
N ILE A 37 5.46 3.82 -3.65
CA ILE A 37 4.97 4.51 -4.85
C ILE A 37 5.33 5.98 -4.78
N ASN A 38 5.07 6.60 -3.63
CA ASN A 38 5.31 8.01 -3.38
C ASN A 38 6.77 8.41 -3.63
N ASN A 39 7.74 7.54 -3.28
CA ASN A 39 9.15 7.74 -3.62
C ASN A 39 9.45 7.84 -5.13
N ILE A 40 8.49 7.51 -6.00
CA ILE A 40 8.60 7.61 -7.46
C ILE A 40 7.76 8.78 -7.99
N THR A 41 6.58 9.01 -7.39
CA THR A 41 5.65 10.07 -7.82
C THR A 41 5.94 11.42 -7.17
N GLU A 42 6.76 11.44 -6.11
CA GLU A 42 7.03 12.60 -5.25
C GLU A 42 5.75 13.27 -4.72
N GLY A 43 4.71 12.45 -4.49
CA GLY A 43 3.40 12.91 -4.06
C GLY A 43 3.39 13.45 -2.64
N PHE A 44 2.41 14.29 -2.31
CA PHE A 44 2.20 14.75 -0.94
C PHE A 44 1.54 13.65 -0.08
N ILE A 45 1.95 13.52 1.18
CA ILE A 45 1.32 12.64 2.16
C ILE A 45 0.34 13.48 3.01
N PRO A 46 -0.97 13.20 2.96
CA PRO A 46 -1.93 13.92 3.80
C PRO A 46 -1.64 13.76 5.30
N ILE A 47 -1.77 14.85 6.05
CA ILE A 47 -1.58 14.86 7.52
C ILE A 47 -2.49 13.84 8.20
N GLU A 48 -3.73 13.71 7.74
CA GLU A 48 -4.69 12.71 8.25
C GLU A 48 -4.15 11.29 8.15
N VAL A 49 -3.56 10.93 7.01
CA VAL A 49 -2.94 9.61 6.79
C VAL A 49 -1.75 9.42 7.72
N GLN A 50 -0.94 10.46 7.90
CA GLN A 50 0.23 10.40 8.76
C GLN A 50 -0.14 10.20 10.23
N ASN A 51 -1.19 10.88 10.70
CA ASN A 51 -1.74 10.73 12.05
C ASN A 51 -2.26 9.31 12.29
N LEU A 52 -3.07 8.77 11.37
CA LEU A 52 -3.58 7.40 11.47
C LEU A 52 -2.47 6.34 11.48
N VAL A 53 -1.38 6.58 10.76
CA VAL A 53 -0.22 5.69 10.74
C VAL A 53 0.56 5.79 12.05
N ASN A 54 0.73 6.98 12.60
CA ASN A 54 1.39 7.18 13.89
C ASN A 54 0.58 6.53 15.02
N GLU A 55 -0.74 6.72 15.02
CA GLU A 55 -1.65 6.02 15.93
C GLU A 55 -1.51 4.50 15.79
N ALA A 56 -1.52 3.97 14.57
CA ALA A 56 -1.37 2.53 14.35
C ALA A 56 -0.02 1.97 14.84
N LYS A 57 1.04 2.79 14.85
CA LYS A 57 2.39 2.39 15.31
C LYS A 57 2.55 2.46 16.82
N TYR A 58 2.03 3.51 17.45
CA TYR A 58 2.40 3.86 18.83
C TYR A 58 1.24 3.83 19.81
N SER A 59 -0.01 3.91 19.34
CA SER A 59 -1.17 3.87 20.22
C SER A 59 -1.54 2.42 20.58
N ASN A 60 -2.13 2.23 21.76
CA ASN A 60 -2.72 0.98 22.18
C ASN A 60 -4.19 0.82 21.74
N HIS A 61 -4.85 1.89 21.27
CA HIS A 61 -6.26 1.86 20.86
C HIS A 61 -6.52 0.96 19.64
N ILE A 62 -7.71 0.36 19.55
CA ILE A 62 -8.12 -0.47 18.41
C ILE A 62 -8.44 0.43 17.22
N MET A 63 -7.79 0.19 16.08
CA MET A 63 -8.04 0.96 14.86
C MET A 63 -9.33 0.53 14.18
N SER A 64 -10.14 1.50 13.78
CA SER A 64 -11.40 1.26 13.08
C SER A 64 -11.19 0.85 11.62
N GLU A 65 -12.17 0.17 11.03
CA GLU A 65 -12.17 -0.12 9.59
C GLU A 65 -12.24 1.17 8.75
N LYS A 66 -12.85 2.24 9.29
CA LYS A 66 -12.89 3.56 8.63
C LYS A 66 -11.48 4.13 8.47
N SER A 67 -10.64 4.02 9.51
CA SER A 67 -9.23 4.42 9.47
C SER A 67 -8.46 3.64 8.39
N VAL A 68 -8.70 2.34 8.27
CA VAL A 68 -8.11 1.52 7.19
C VAL A 68 -8.55 2.02 5.81
N LYS A 69 -9.84 2.34 5.64
CA LYS A 69 -10.37 2.84 4.36
C LYS A 69 -9.73 4.16 3.93
N ILE A 70 -9.46 5.08 4.86
CA ILE A 70 -8.80 6.36 4.57
C ILE A 70 -7.39 6.11 4.01
N VAL A 71 -6.58 5.33 4.72
CA VAL A 71 -5.21 5.02 4.30
C VAL A 71 -5.18 4.20 3.00
N LYS A 72 -6.17 3.32 2.80
CA LYS A 72 -6.34 2.58 1.55
C LYS A 72 -6.70 3.49 0.37
N SER A 73 -7.58 4.46 0.59
CA SER A 73 -7.96 5.44 -0.43
C SER A 73 -6.74 6.24 -0.90
N TYR A 74 -5.90 6.68 0.03
CA TYR A 74 -4.63 7.34 -0.28
C TYR A 74 -3.70 6.44 -1.11
N ALA A 75 -3.51 5.18 -0.70
CA ALA A 75 -2.66 4.26 -1.46
C ALA A 75 -3.16 3.98 -2.89
N GLU A 76 -4.49 3.94 -3.08
CA GLU A 76 -5.10 3.82 -4.41
C GLU A 76 -4.94 5.11 -5.25
N HIS A 77 -4.98 6.28 -4.61
CA HIS A 77 -4.67 7.55 -5.26
C HIS A 77 -3.22 7.56 -5.77
N GLU A 78 -2.25 7.27 -4.91
CA GLU A 78 -0.82 7.22 -5.29
C GLU A 78 -0.58 6.22 -6.44
N ARG A 79 -1.25 5.07 -6.40
CA ARG A 79 -1.17 4.07 -7.47
C ARG A 79 -1.69 4.60 -8.80
N LYS A 80 -2.78 5.38 -8.80
CA LYS A 80 -3.31 6.01 -10.01
C LYS A 80 -2.35 7.06 -10.56
N GLU A 81 -1.75 7.88 -9.69
CA GLU A 81 -0.75 8.88 -10.10
C GLU A 81 0.49 8.22 -10.71
N LEU A 82 1.01 7.16 -10.10
CA LEU A 82 2.10 6.38 -10.67
C LEU A 82 1.77 5.88 -12.08
N TYR A 83 0.55 5.37 -12.29
CA TYR A 83 0.13 4.88 -13.59
C TYR A 83 0.04 5.99 -14.64
N LYS A 84 -0.38 7.21 -14.27
CA LYS A 84 -0.35 8.37 -15.17
C LYS A 84 1.08 8.71 -15.58
N MET A 85 2.03 8.67 -14.64
CA MET A 85 3.43 9.04 -14.86
C MET A 85 4.26 7.96 -15.57
N THR A 86 3.84 6.68 -15.56
CA THR A 86 4.63 5.58 -16.14
C THR A 86 4.25 5.22 -17.58
N SER A 87 5.28 5.05 -18.42
CA SER A 87 5.17 4.48 -19.77
C SER A 87 4.60 3.05 -19.73
N GLY A 88 4.01 2.58 -20.84
CA GLY A 88 3.25 1.32 -20.89
C GLY A 88 3.95 0.09 -20.28
N ILE A 89 5.24 -0.11 -20.57
CA ILE A 89 6.02 -1.25 -20.04
C ILE A 89 6.25 -1.12 -18.53
N LYS A 90 6.57 0.09 -18.03
CA LYS A 90 6.71 0.33 -16.59
C LYS A 90 5.38 0.16 -15.86
N ARG A 91 4.27 0.57 -16.49
CA ARG A 91 2.91 0.35 -15.96
C ARG A 91 2.60 -1.14 -15.79
N LEU A 92 3.00 -1.99 -16.75
CA LEU A 92 2.87 -3.45 -16.64
C LEU A 92 3.71 -4.01 -15.50
N TYR A 93 4.96 -3.55 -15.33
CA TYR A 93 5.81 -3.95 -14.21
C TYR A 93 5.16 -3.64 -12.84
N TYR A 94 4.64 -2.41 -12.66
CA TYR A 94 3.95 -2.06 -11.43
C TYR A 94 2.62 -2.80 -11.25
N LYS A 95 1.88 -3.10 -12.32
CA LYS A 95 0.59 -3.83 -12.27
C LYS A 95 0.74 -5.31 -11.95
N TYR A 96 1.80 -5.96 -12.42
CA TYR A 96 1.93 -7.42 -12.32
C TYR A 96 3.00 -7.89 -11.33
N ILE A 97 4.10 -7.14 -11.18
CA ILE A 97 5.24 -7.54 -10.33
C ILE A 97 5.20 -6.81 -8.98
N LYS A 98 4.89 -5.51 -8.98
CA LYS A 98 4.85 -4.69 -7.76
C LYS A 98 3.45 -4.53 -7.15
N ALA A 99 2.40 -4.95 -7.84
CA ALA A 99 1.04 -4.87 -7.32
C ALA A 99 0.84 -5.75 -6.08
N TYR A 100 -0.17 -5.37 -5.30
CA TYR A 100 -0.71 -6.16 -4.20
C TYR A 100 -1.14 -7.56 -4.66
#